data_AF-A0AAD6YKW9-F1
#
_entry.id   AF-A0AAD6YKW9-F1
#
_cell.length_a   1.000
_cell.length_b   1.000
_cell.length_c   1.000
_cell.angle_alpha   90.00
_cell.angle_beta   90.00
_cell.angle_gamma   90.00
#
_symmetry.space_group_name_H-M   'P 1'
#
loop_
_entity.id
_entity.type
_entity.pdbx_description
1 polymer ?
#
loop_
_entity_poly.entity_id
_entity_poly.type
_entity_poly.pdbx_seq_one_letter_code
_entity_poly.pdbx_strand_id
1 'polypeptide(L)'
;SLMAEELKATGNALFASKKYDAAAKKYSEAIAVDPQSAVLYANRAACYNALARPRDGLSDAKMATELDPTYSKGWYRRGACEEALEYYAESIESYQTAISKAPVGTHKAQCQAAIKSVQEKIMNPKTLSIDIMKALARAHDIPLPSSKNRDVVFRALATHPRFGTEPNLRLLLIPQSQTEPLKHYELPRGPDIKQQIAKILGCRLVDSIVLHSEDQVAYARGKPFGVGIGRIHTSWEAWMDDLAVAKRPLNERACRILHRPKTFGPILVMKTTFIRRGDSMVGVSEDILSFDRVEEKELLSDDFRKLREEWVRYKGTGDAPLVLEMW
;
A
#
# COMPACT_ATOMS: atom_id res chain seq x y z
N SER A 1 15.54 -28.03 -6.10
CA SER A 1 16.48 -29.16 -6.33
C SER A 1 16.83 -29.81 -5.01
N LEU A 2 17.41 -31.02 -4.99
CA LEU A 2 17.89 -31.68 -3.76
C LEU A 2 18.85 -30.77 -2.96
N MET A 3 19.76 -30.09 -3.65
CA MET A 3 20.69 -29.13 -3.05
C MET A 3 19.99 -27.96 -2.33
N ALA A 4 18.95 -27.37 -2.93
CA ALA A 4 18.21 -26.28 -2.31
C ALA A 4 17.48 -26.75 -1.03
N GLU A 5 16.96 -27.98 -1.04
CA GLU A 5 16.30 -28.58 0.12
C GLU A 5 17.28 -28.86 1.28
N GLU A 6 18.47 -29.34 0.99
CA GLU A 6 19.54 -29.55 1.98
C GLU A 6 20.02 -28.23 2.59
N LEU A 7 20.24 -27.20 1.76
CA LEU A 7 20.60 -25.86 2.22
C LEU A 7 19.49 -25.25 3.08
N LYS A 8 18.22 -25.42 2.69
CA LYS A 8 17.06 -25.01 3.48
C LYS A 8 17.00 -25.73 4.81
N ALA A 9 17.21 -27.04 4.83
CA ALA A 9 17.21 -27.84 6.06
C ALA A 9 18.32 -27.39 7.02
N THR A 10 19.50 -27.12 6.48
CA THR A 10 20.63 -26.55 7.24
C THR A 10 20.29 -25.17 7.79
N GLY A 11 19.70 -24.30 6.96
CA GLY A 11 19.21 -22.98 7.39
C GLY A 11 18.18 -23.08 8.51
N ASN A 12 17.23 -24.02 8.41
CA ASN A 12 16.22 -24.27 9.45
C ASN A 12 16.86 -24.72 10.77
N ALA A 13 17.85 -25.61 10.73
CA ALA A 13 18.56 -26.08 11.92
C ALA A 13 19.35 -24.95 12.61
N LEU A 14 20.02 -24.10 11.81
CA LEU A 14 20.71 -22.91 12.31
C LEU A 14 19.74 -21.90 12.92
N PHE A 15 18.59 -21.69 12.28
CA PHE A 15 17.53 -20.82 12.78
C PHE A 15 16.99 -21.30 14.13
N ALA A 16 16.70 -22.60 14.25
CA ALA A 16 16.27 -23.22 15.50
C ALA A 16 17.33 -23.08 16.62
N SER A 17 18.60 -23.09 16.24
CA SER A 17 19.74 -22.84 17.14
C SER A 17 20.01 -21.34 17.40
N LYS A 18 19.10 -20.44 16.97
CA LYS A 18 19.21 -18.98 17.08
C LYS A 18 20.45 -18.37 16.40
N LYS A 19 21.09 -19.09 15.47
CA LYS A 19 22.24 -18.60 14.68
C LYS A 19 21.73 -17.90 13.42
N TYR A 20 21.08 -16.76 13.59
CA TYR A 20 20.29 -16.11 12.54
C TYR A 20 21.13 -15.64 11.35
N ASP A 21 22.33 -15.09 11.54
CA ASP A 21 23.21 -14.70 10.43
C ASP A 21 23.63 -15.91 9.58
N ALA A 22 24.02 -17.01 10.24
CA ALA A 22 24.41 -18.24 9.55
C ALA A 22 23.21 -18.87 8.81
N ALA A 23 22.02 -18.83 9.42
CA ALA A 23 20.78 -19.28 8.79
C ALA A 23 20.45 -18.43 7.55
N ALA A 24 20.54 -17.09 7.66
CA ALA A 24 20.31 -16.18 6.54
C ALA A 24 21.29 -16.46 5.39
N LYS A 25 22.56 -16.72 5.69
CA LYS A 25 23.55 -17.11 4.68
C LYS A 25 23.16 -18.41 3.97
N LYS A 26 22.71 -19.43 4.70
CA LYS A 26 22.27 -20.70 4.11
C LYS A 26 20.99 -20.55 3.27
N TYR A 27 20.05 -19.72 3.69
CA TYR A 27 18.90 -19.41 2.84
C TYR A 27 19.30 -18.62 1.58
N SER A 28 20.28 -17.71 1.66
CA SER A 28 20.81 -17.03 0.47
C SER A 28 21.46 -18.00 -0.52
N GLU A 29 22.26 -18.95 -0.03
CA GLU A 29 22.81 -20.04 -0.84
C GLU A 29 21.67 -20.87 -1.47
N ALA A 30 20.61 -21.19 -0.72
CA ALA A 30 19.46 -21.93 -1.23
C ALA A 30 18.68 -21.14 -2.31
N ILE A 31 18.51 -19.83 -2.12
CA ILE A 31 17.82 -18.94 -3.07
C ILE A 31 18.61 -18.83 -4.38
N ALA A 32 19.93 -18.82 -4.33
CA ALA A 32 20.76 -18.84 -5.55
C ALA A 32 20.54 -20.11 -6.39
N VAL A 33 20.14 -21.22 -5.75
CA VAL A 33 19.84 -22.49 -6.42
C VAL A 33 18.36 -22.58 -6.83
N ASP A 34 17.45 -22.03 -6.03
CA ASP A 34 16.01 -22.03 -6.28
C ASP A 34 15.40 -20.63 -6.01
N PRO A 35 15.53 -19.70 -6.97
CA PRO A 35 15.12 -18.31 -6.80
C PRO A 35 13.60 -18.10 -6.84
N GLN A 36 12.81 -19.13 -7.14
CA GLN A 36 11.35 -19.07 -7.22
C GLN A 36 10.66 -19.62 -5.95
N SER A 37 11.44 -19.98 -4.93
CA SER A 37 10.89 -20.54 -3.69
C SER A 37 10.46 -19.47 -2.70
N ALA A 38 9.15 -19.17 -2.65
CA ALA A 38 8.55 -18.28 -1.65
C ALA A 38 8.93 -18.64 -0.19
N VAL A 39 9.09 -19.93 0.09
CA VAL A 39 9.46 -20.44 1.41
C VAL A 39 10.85 -19.98 1.84
N LEU A 40 11.83 -19.95 0.92
CA LEU A 40 13.20 -19.56 1.23
C LEU A 40 13.28 -18.07 1.59
N TYR A 41 12.63 -17.21 0.80
CA TYR A 41 12.54 -15.79 1.10
C TYR A 41 11.83 -15.54 2.44
N ALA A 42 10.70 -16.19 2.72
CA ALA A 42 10.01 -16.02 3.99
C ALA A 42 10.85 -16.49 5.20
N ASN A 43 11.68 -17.54 5.03
CA ASN A 43 12.57 -18.00 6.09
C ASN A 43 13.76 -17.05 6.29
N ARG A 44 14.33 -16.49 5.22
CA ARG A 44 15.39 -15.47 5.32
C ARG A 44 14.86 -14.16 5.93
N ALA A 45 13.65 -13.73 5.58
CA ALA A 45 12.95 -12.62 6.22
C ALA A 45 12.81 -12.81 7.74
N ALA A 46 12.52 -14.05 8.18
CA ALA A 46 12.48 -14.37 9.61
C ALA A 46 13.83 -14.16 10.30
N CYS A 47 14.93 -14.49 9.63
CA CYS A 47 16.28 -14.25 10.14
C CYS A 47 16.55 -12.75 10.28
N TYR A 48 16.24 -11.96 9.26
CA TYR A 48 16.44 -10.52 9.29
C TYR A 48 15.63 -9.82 10.38
N ASN A 49 14.38 -10.24 10.63
CA ASN A 49 13.61 -9.74 11.77
C ASN A 49 14.29 -10.07 13.11
N ALA A 50 14.78 -11.30 13.28
CA ALA A 50 15.48 -11.70 14.50
C ALA A 50 16.82 -10.96 14.71
N LEU A 51 17.41 -10.46 13.63
CA LEU A 51 18.63 -9.62 13.62
C LEU A 51 18.34 -8.12 13.72
N ALA A 52 17.09 -7.71 14.01
CA ALA A 52 16.68 -6.30 14.02
C ALA A 52 16.97 -5.55 12.71
N ARG A 53 16.88 -6.25 11.57
CA ARG A 53 17.01 -5.70 10.21
C ARG A 53 15.69 -5.79 9.43
N PRO A 54 14.60 -5.16 9.89
CA PRO A 54 13.28 -5.38 9.32
C PRO A 54 13.10 -4.82 7.90
N ARG A 55 13.93 -3.87 7.44
CA ARG A 55 13.92 -3.39 6.03
C ARG A 55 14.32 -4.49 5.05
N ASP A 56 15.40 -5.21 5.36
CA ASP A 56 15.87 -6.35 4.55
C ASP A 56 14.85 -7.49 4.61
N GLY A 57 14.29 -7.73 5.81
CA GLY A 57 13.21 -8.70 6.00
C GLY A 57 11.96 -8.37 5.19
N LEU A 58 11.57 -7.10 5.09
CA LEU A 58 10.40 -6.66 4.33
C LEU A 58 10.58 -6.92 2.83
N SER A 59 11.77 -6.67 2.28
CA SER A 59 12.07 -6.96 0.86
C SER A 59 11.88 -8.45 0.55
N ASP A 60 12.44 -9.33 1.38
CA ASP A 60 12.26 -10.78 1.22
C ASP A 60 10.81 -11.22 1.44
N ALA A 61 10.11 -10.65 2.42
CA ALA A 61 8.73 -11.03 2.69
C ALA A 61 7.78 -10.61 1.55
N LYS A 62 8.02 -9.45 0.91
CA LYS A 62 7.29 -9.02 -0.30
C LYS A 62 7.52 -10.00 -1.44
N MET A 63 8.77 -10.33 -1.73
CA MET A 63 9.13 -11.33 -2.74
C MET A 63 8.45 -12.68 -2.48
N ALA A 64 8.41 -13.13 -1.23
CA ALA A 64 7.70 -14.36 -0.87
C ALA A 64 6.19 -14.30 -1.20
N THR A 65 5.53 -13.17 -0.91
CA THR A 65 4.09 -12.98 -1.21
C THR A 65 3.79 -12.76 -2.69
N GLU A 66 4.75 -12.25 -3.46
CA GLU A 66 4.64 -12.10 -4.91
C GLU A 66 4.79 -13.45 -5.62
N LEU A 67 5.76 -14.26 -5.19
CA LEU A 67 6.00 -15.62 -5.72
C LEU A 67 4.86 -16.58 -5.39
N ASP A 68 4.32 -16.51 -4.16
CA ASP A 68 3.13 -17.29 -3.76
C ASP A 68 2.16 -16.43 -2.93
N PRO A 69 1.14 -15.83 -3.58
CA PRO A 69 0.12 -15.04 -2.91
C PRO A 69 -0.76 -15.85 -1.94
N THR A 70 -0.74 -17.19 -2.02
CA THR A 70 -1.48 -18.08 -1.12
C THR A 70 -0.66 -18.50 0.11
N TYR A 71 0.64 -18.19 0.12
CA TYR A 71 1.52 -18.57 1.21
C TYR A 71 1.30 -17.72 2.47
N SER A 72 0.39 -18.18 3.32
CA SER A 72 0.02 -17.53 4.59
C SER A 72 1.22 -17.12 5.46
N LYS A 73 2.27 -17.94 5.52
CA LYS A 73 3.46 -17.63 6.31
C LYS A 73 4.27 -16.47 5.71
N GLY A 74 4.29 -16.31 4.38
CA GLY A 74 4.89 -15.14 3.73
C GLY A 74 4.22 -13.85 4.17
N TRP A 75 2.89 -13.81 4.14
CA TRP A 75 2.09 -12.68 4.64
C TRP A 75 2.32 -12.40 6.13
N TYR A 76 2.43 -13.44 6.96
CA TYR A 76 2.77 -13.28 8.38
C TYR A 76 4.15 -12.63 8.57
N ARG A 77 5.16 -13.04 7.78
CA ARG A 77 6.50 -12.43 7.83
C ARG A 77 6.47 -10.97 7.40
N ARG A 78 5.72 -10.66 6.35
CA ARG A 78 5.53 -9.30 5.86
C ARG A 78 4.94 -8.41 6.94
N GLY A 79 3.84 -8.84 7.57
CA GLY A 79 3.19 -8.11 8.66
C GLY A 79 4.12 -7.86 9.85
N ALA A 80 4.99 -8.82 10.18
CA ALA A 80 5.97 -8.65 11.26
C ALA A 80 7.10 -7.66 10.90
N CYS A 81 7.56 -7.64 9.65
CA CYS A 81 8.54 -6.64 9.21
C CYS A 81 7.93 -5.24 9.18
N GLU A 82 6.70 -5.12 8.67
CA GLU A 82 5.92 -3.87 8.65
C GLU A 82 5.67 -3.34 10.06
N GLU A 83 5.29 -4.22 11.02
CA GLU A 83 5.13 -3.84 12.43
C GLU A 83 6.44 -3.29 13.01
N ALA A 84 7.56 -3.97 12.77
CA ALA A 84 8.88 -3.55 13.27
C ALA A 84 9.36 -2.22 12.64
N LEU A 85 8.82 -1.86 11.47
CA LEU A 85 9.06 -0.59 10.78
C LEU A 85 8.00 0.48 11.10
N GLU A 86 7.05 0.17 11.99
CA GLU A 86 5.91 1.02 12.35
C GLU A 86 4.96 1.33 11.19
N TYR A 87 4.97 0.49 10.14
CA TYR A 87 3.97 0.49 9.06
C TYR A 87 2.72 -0.25 9.54
N TYR A 88 2.07 0.33 10.54
CA TYR A 88 1.04 -0.37 11.32
C TYR A 88 -0.22 -0.72 10.51
N ALA A 89 -0.61 0.13 9.55
CA ALA A 89 -1.79 -0.13 8.71
C ALA A 89 -1.54 -1.30 7.76
N GLU A 90 -0.38 -1.34 7.14
CA GLU A 90 0.10 -2.41 6.25
C GLU A 90 0.29 -3.71 7.03
N SER A 91 0.85 -3.61 8.23
CA SER A 91 1.06 -4.76 9.12
C SER A 91 -0.26 -5.48 9.46
N ILE A 92 -1.29 -4.72 9.87
CA ILE A 92 -2.62 -5.28 10.16
C ILE A 92 -3.17 -6.01 8.93
N GLU A 93 -3.06 -5.40 7.75
CA GLU A 93 -3.55 -5.97 6.50
C GLU A 93 -2.80 -7.25 6.12
N SER A 94 -1.48 -7.25 6.22
CA SER A 94 -0.64 -8.43 6.00
C SER A 94 -1.02 -9.56 6.96
N TYR A 95 -1.27 -9.26 8.24
CA TYR A 95 -1.74 -10.26 9.21
C TYR A 95 -3.15 -10.77 8.91
N GLN A 96 -4.09 -9.91 8.51
CA GLN A 96 -5.44 -10.31 8.09
C GLN A 96 -5.38 -11.21 6.85
N THR A 97 -4.53 -10.86 5.88
CA THR A 97 -4.29 -11.67 4.69
C THR A 97 -3.70 -13.01 5.07
N ALA A 98 -2.69 -13.06 5.95
CA ALA A 98 -2.14 -14.29 6.48
C ALA A 98 -3.23 -15.18 7.12
N ILE A 99 -4.14 -14.61 7.91
CA ILE A 99 -5.27 -15.34 8.52
C ILE A 99 -6.21 -15.91 7.44
N SER A 100 -6.54 -15.13 6.41
CA SER A 100 -7.43 -15.55 5.32
C SER A 100 -6.85 -16.71 4.50
N LYS A 101 -5.53 -16.73 4.30
CA LYS A 101 -4.82 -17.74 3.50
C LYS A 101 -4.37 -18.95 4.33
N ALA A 102 -4.51 -18.88 5.65
CA ALA A 102 -3.98 -19.87 6.55
C ALA A 102 -4.87 -21.13 6.60
N PRO A 103 -4.30 -22.34 6.44
CA PRO A 103 -5.01 -23.58 6.73
C PRO A 103 -5.35 -23.71 8.22
N VAL A 104 -6.22 -24.65 8.56
CA VAL A 104 -6.67 -24.90 9.94
C VAL A 104 -5.47 -25.21 10.85
N GLY A 105 -5.38 -24.59 12.04
CA GLY A 105 -4.34 -24.86 13.05
C GLY A 105 -3.00 -24.11 12.91
N THR A 106 -2.91 -23.09 12.06
CA THR A 106 -1.68 -22.33 11.78
C THR A 106 -1.51 -21.05 12.61
N HIS A 107 -0.59 -20.15 12.21
CA HIS A 107 -0.24 -18.85 12.83
C HIS A 107 -1.41 -17.83 12.94
N LYS A 108 -2.67 -18.25 12.76
CA LYS A 108 -3.86 -17.38 12.91
C LYS A 108 -3.93 -16.70 14.27
N ALA A 109 -3.70 -17.45 15.36
CA ALA A 109 -3.73 -16.89 16.72
C ALA A 109 -2.60 -15.85 16.93
N GLN A 110 -1.42 -16.10 16.36
CA GLN A 110 -0.29 -15.16 16.40
C GLN A 110 -0.61 -13.89 15.61
N CYS A 111 -1.19 -14.01 14.41
CA CYS A 111 -1.66 -12.87 13.62
C CYS A 111 -2.74 -12.07 14.37
N GLN A 112 -3.71 -12.72 15.00
CA GLN A 112 -4.76 -12.04 15.78
C GLN A 112 -4.19 -11.30 16.98
N ALA A 113 -3.26 -11.91 17.72
CA ALA A 113 -2.57 -11.26 18.82
C ALA A 113 -1.70 -10.08 18.33
N ALA A 114 -1.01 -10.23 17.20
CA ALA A 114 -0.22 -9.17 16.60
C ALA A 114 -1.10 -8.00 16.12
N ILE A 115 -2.23 -8.26 15.44
CA ILE A 115 -3.20 -7.23 15.07
C ILE A 115 -3.67 -6.47 16.31
N LYS A 116 -4.04 -7.17 17.38
CA LYS A 116 -4.46 -6.54 18.63
C LYS A 116 -3.33 -5.69 19.24
N SER A 117 -2.10 -6.20 19.26
CA SER A 117 -0.93 -5.46 19.76
C SER A 117 -0.64 -4.21 18.92
N VAL A 118 -0.73 -4.31 17.59
CA VAL A 118 -0.56 -3.17 16.68
C VAL A 118 -1.67 -2.15 16.88
N GLN A 119 -2.94 -2.59 16.99
CA GLN A 119 -4.06 -1.72 17.32
C GLN A 119 -3.87 -1.03 18.68
N GLU A 120 -3.39 -1.76 19.68
CA GLU A 120 -3.01 -1.17 20.97
C GLU A 120 -1.89 -0.15 20.80
N LYS A 121 -0.83 -0.43 20.03
CA LYS A 121 0.25 0.55 19.75
C LYS A 121 -0.24 1.81 19.03
N ILE A 122 -1.14 1.64 18.06
CA ILE A 122 -1.80 2.76 17.35
C ILE A 122 -2.65 3.59 18.32
N MET A 123 -3.27 2.95 19.32
CA MET A 123 -4.19 3.61 20.24
C MET A 123 -3.56 3.95 21.60
N ASN A 124 -2.29 3.58 21.85
CA ASN A 124 -1.67 3.67 23.18
C ASN A 124 -1.27 5.12 23.51
N PRO A 125 -1.84 5.70 24.57
CA PRO A 125 -1.59 7.06 25.03
C PRO A 125 -0.13 7.42 25.33
N LYS A 126 0.73 6.44 25.63
CA LYS A 126 2.12 6.66 26.04
C LYS A 126 3.11 6.60 24.88
N THR A 127 2.74 5.98 23.76
CA THR A 127 3.61 5.80 22.58
C THR A 127 3.13 6.59 21.36
N LEU A 128 1.91 7.12 21.37
CA LEU A 128 1.39 7.91 20.26
C LEU A 128 2.27 9.14 20.00
N SER A 129 2.85 9.24 18.81
CA SER A 129 3.58 10.45 18.43
C SER A 129 2.61 11.62 18.26
N ILE A 130 3.10 12.85 18.45
CA ILE A 130 2.26 14.04 18.30
C ILE A 130 1.70 14.18 16.87
N ASP A 131 2.42 13.65 15.88
CA ASP A 131 2.01 13.69 14.48
C ASP A 131 0.89 12.70 14.19
N ILE A 132 0.93 11.50 14.76
CA ILE A 132 -0.16 10.53 14.67
C ILE A 132 -1.41 11.06 15.38
N MET A 133 -1.24 11.69 16.55
CA MET A 133 -2.34 12.36 17.25
C MET A 133 -3.01 13.43 16.39
N LYS A 134 -2.20 14.30 15.77
CA LYS A 134 -2.72 15.33 14.86
C LYS A 134 -3.38 14.74 13.61
N ALA A 135 -2.82 13.67 13.06
CA ALA A 135 -3.39 12.96 11.92
C ALA A 135 -4.75 12.34 12.25
N LEU A 136 -4.85 11.65 13.40
CA LEU A 136 -6.09 11.08 13.91
C LEU A 136 -7.13 12.15 14.22
N ALA A 137 -6.72 13.24 14.88
CA ALA A 137 -7.61 14.35 15.18
C ALA A 137 -8.21 14.93 13.90
N ARG A 138 -7.37 15.20 12.90
CA ARG A 138 -7.86 15.65 11.59
C ARG A 138 -8.81 14.64 10.98
N ALA A 139 -8.47 13.34 10.96
CA ALA A 139 -9.30 12.29 10.38
C ALA A 139 -10.70 12.15 11.02
N HIS A 140 -10.85 12.58 12.28
CA HIS A 140 -12.12 12.61 13.00
C HIS A 140 -12.74 14.01 13.12
N ASP A 141 -12.14 15.04 12.50
CA ASP A 141 -12.45 16.47 12.68
C ASP A 141 -12.47 16.93 14.14
N ILE A 142 -11.54 16.41 14.93
CA ILE A 142 -11.36 16.76 16.33
C ILE A 142 -10.51 18.04 16.39
N PRO A 143 -11.03 19.13 16.97
CA PRO A 143 -10.24 20.34 17.17
C PRO A 143 -9.12 20.06 18.18
N LEU A 144 -7.89 20.41 17.80
CA LEU A 144 -6.73 20.30 18.68
C LEU A 144 -6.26 21.66 19.20
N PRO A 145 -5.74 21.72 20.44
CA PRO A 145 -5.07 22.91 20.93
C PRO A 145 -3.79 23.17 20.13
N SER A 146 -3.40 24.44 19.97
CA SER A 146 -2.17 24.87 19.28
C SER A 146 -0.87 24.46 19.99
N SER A 147 -0.97 23.72 21.10
CA SER A 147 0.15 23.30 21.92
C SER A 147 1.04 22.27 21.22
N LYS A 148 2.36 22.45 21.36
CA LYS A 148 3.35 21.43 20.97
C LYS A 148 3.54 20.36 22.06
N ASN A 149 2.89 20.52 23.22
CA ASN A 149 2.97 19.55 24.30
C ASN A 149 2.10 18.32 23.98
N ARG A 150 2.76 17.17 23.90
CA ARG A 150 2.16 15.87 23.61
C ARG A 150 0.98 15.52 24.51
N ASP A 151 1.11 15.72 25.82
CA ASP A 151 0.11 15.30 26.80
C ASP A 151 -1.14 16.19 26.77
N VAL A 152 -0.99 17.44 26.35
CA VAL A 152 -2.10 18.37 26.13
C VAL A 152 -2.90 17.96 24.90
N VAL A 153 -2.22 17.66 23.80
CA VAL A 153 -2.85 17.16 22.56
C VAL A 153 -3.54 15.81 22.81
N PHE A 154 -2.87 14.90 23.52
CA PHE A 154 -3.43 13.59 23.86
C PHE A 154 -4.72 13.71 24.68
N ARG A 155 -4.72 14.53 25.72
CA ARG A 155 -5.92 14.72 26.55
C ARG A 155 -7.12 15.22 25.73
N ALA A 156 -6.90 16.19 24.84
CA ALA A 156 -7.96 16.71 23.97
C ALA A 156 -8.55 15.62 23.05
N LEU A 157 -7.71 14.75 22.51
CA LEU A 157 -8.12 13.58 21.74
C LEU A 157 -8.89 12.57 22.58
N ALA A 158 -8.32 12.15 23.70
CA ALA A 158 -8.85 11.07 24.54
C ALA A 158 -10.23 11.38 25.12
N THR A 159 -10.55 12.65 25.32
CA THR A 159 -11.87 13.10 25.79
C THR A 159 -12.93 13.16 24.68
N HIS A 160 -12.54 13.06 23.40
CA HIS A 160 -13.46 13.23 22.30
C HIS A 160 -14.23 11.92 21.99
N PRO A 161 -15.57 11.96 21.80
CA PRO A 161 -16.37 10.74 21.60
C PRO A 161 -15.99 9.87 20.38
N ARG A 162 -15.35 10.49 19.38
CA ARG A 162 -14.86 9.80 18.18
C ARG A 162 -13.49 9.13 18.37
N PHE A 163 -12.82 9.36 19.49
CA PHE A 163 -11.53 8.74 19.76
C PHE A 163 -11.71 7.24 20.06
N GLY A 164 -11.00 6.39 19.33
CA GLY A 164 -11.12 4.93 19.45
C GLY A 164 -12.09 4.26 18.46
N THR A 165 -12.79 5.05 17.63
CA THR A 165 -13.53 4.51 16.48
C THR A 165 -12.64 4.51 15.24
N GLU A 166 -12.94 3.69 14.23
CA GLU A 166 -12.27 3.82 12.94
C GLU A 166 -12.74 5.09 12.22
N PRO A 167 -11.83 5.95 11.72
CA PRO A 167 -12.23 7.12 10.94
C PRO A 167 -12.71 6.72 9.54
N ASN A 168 -13.58 7.56 8.97
CA ASN A 168 -13.97 7.46 7.57
C ASN A 168 -12.72 7.50 6.67
N LEU A 169 -12.77 6.76 5.57
CA LEU A 169 -11.79 6.90 4.51
C LEU A 169 -12.04 8.23 3.80
N ARG A 170 -11.02 9.09 3.79
CA ARG A 170 -11.04 10.35 3.04
C ARG A 170 -10.37 10.15 1.69
N LEU A 171 -11.05 10.51 0.61
CA LEU A 171 -10.50 10.50 -0.74
C LEU A 171 -10.47 11.93 -1.26
N LEU A 172 -9.32 12.35 -1.77
CA LEU A 172 -9.17 13.57 -2.55
C LEU A 172 -9.04 13.17 -4.02
N LEU A 173 -10.08 13.46 -4.81
CA LEU A 173 -10.11 13.17 -6.23
C LEU A 173 -9.62 14.38 -7.02
N ILE A 174 -8.50 14.19 -7.72
CA ILE A 174 -7.96 15.19 -8.65
C ILE A 174 -8.78 15.15 -9.95
N PRO A 175 -9.39 16.26 -10.39
CA PRO A 175 -10.16 16.30 -11.63
C PRO A 175 -9.26 16.27 -12.87
N GLN A 176 -9.81 15.76 -13.96
CA GLN A 176 -9.13 15.71 -15.27
C GLN A 176 -9.09 17.06 -15.99
N SER A 177 -9.90 18.03 -15.55
CA SER A 177 -9.97 19.38 -16.11
C SER A 177 -9.70 20.43 -15.05
N GLN A 178 -8.96 21.49 -15.41
CA GLN A 178 -8.74 22.66 -14.56
C GLN A 178 -10.03 23.45 -14.30
N THR A 179 -11.09 23.24 -15.08
CA THR A 179 -12.39 23.89 -14.88
C THR A 179 -13.22 23.20 -13.79
N GLU A 180 -12.88 21.98 -13.39
CA GLU A 180 -13.57 21.26 -12.32
C GLU A 180 -12.93 21.54 -10.94
N PRO A 181 -13.74 21.63 -9.86
CA PRO A 181 -13.22 21.71 -8.51
C PRO A 181 -12.66 20.36 -8.04
N LEU A 182 -11.72 20.41 -7.08
CA LEU A 182 -11.30 19.23 -6.32
C LEU A 182 -12.52 18.63 -5.60
N LYS A 183 -12.61 17.30 -5.59
CA LYS A 183 -13.73 16.60 -4.94
C LYS A 183 -13.21 15.82 -3.75
N HIS A 184 -13.83 16.06 -2.60
CA HIS A 184 -13.56 15.34 -1.36
C HIS A 184 -14.68 14.33 -1.13
N TYR A 185 -14.31 13.09 -0.81
CA TYR A 185 -15.25 12.06 -0.41
C TYR A 185 -14.86 11.51 0.95
N GLU A 186 -15.85 11.36 1.83
CA GLU A 186 -15.70 10.60 3.06
C GLU A 186 -16.54 9.33 2.95
N LEU A 187 -15.88 8.18 3.11
CA LEU A 187 -16.51 6.88 3.00
C LEU A 187 -16.43 6.15 4.33
N PRO A 188 -17.55 5.61 4.86
CA PRO A 188 -17.48 4.73 6.01
C PRO A 188 -16.67 3.48 5.65
N ARG A 189 -15.76 3.09 6.55
CA ARG A 189 -15.03 1.82 6.39
C ARG A 189 -16.01 0.67 6.58
N GLY A 190 -16.05 -0.24 5.61
CA GLY A 190 -17.03 -1.33 5.59
C GLY A 190 -16.88 -2.22 4.35
N PRO A 191 -17.67 -3.31 4.25
CA PRO A 191 -17.54 -4.31 3.19
C PRO A 191 -17.75 -3.73 1.78
N ASP A 192 -18.62 -2.73 1.63
CA ASP A 192 -18.99 -2.16 0.33
C ASP A 192 -18.06 -1.04 -0.15
N ILE A 193 -17.04 -0.71 0.62
CA ILE A 193 -16.19 0.45 0.35
C ILE A 193 -15.51 0.38 -1.02
N LYS A 194 -15.16 -0.82 -1.50
CA LYS A 194 -14.61 -1.02 -2.86
C LYS A 194 -15.62 -0.65 -3.95
N GLN A 195 -16.91 -0.97 -3.74
CA GLN A 195 -17.98 -0.59 -4.66
C GLN A 195 -18.25 0.92 -4.60
N GLN A 196 -18.20 1.52 -3.41
CA GLN A 196 -18.35 2.98 -3.25
C GLN A 196 -17.23 3.74 -3.97
N ILE A 197 -15.98 3.28 -3.83
CA ILE A 197 -14.82 3.83 -4.56
C ILE A 197 -15.01 3.66 -6.07
N ALA A 198 -15.34 2.45 -6.54
CA ALA A 198 -15.56 2.21 -7.96
C ALA A 198 -16.63 3.16 -8.54
N LYS A 199 -17.73 3.37 -7.80
CA LYS A 199 -18.79 4.32 -8.18
C LYS A 199 -18.26 5.77 -8.26
N ILE A 200 -17.46 6.22 -7.29
CA ILE A 200 -16.85 7.56 -7.31
C ILE A 200 -15.95 7.75 -8.53
N LEU A 201 -15.19 6.71 -8.89
CA LEU A 201 -14.31 6.73 -10.05
C LEU A 201 -15.07 6.65 -11.40
N GLY A 202 -16.37 6.38 -11.38
CA GLY A 202 -17.18 6.15 -12.57
C GLY A 202 -16.88 4.79 -13.21
N CYS A 203 -16.58 3.79 -12.40
CA CYS A 203 -16.21 2.44 -12.81
C CYS A 203 -17.13 1.39 -12.16
N ARG A 204 -17.13 0.18 -12.72
CA ARG A 204 -17.79 -0.99 -12.15
C ARG A 204 -16.77 -1.92 -11.51
N LEU A 205 -17.08 -2.43 -10.33
CA LEU A 205 -16.31 -3.48 -9.69
C LEU A 205 -16.83 -4.86 -10.13
N VAL A 206 -15.95 -5.72 -10.64
CA VAL A 206 -16.21 -7.13 -10.95
C VAL A 206 -15.16 -7.96 -10.20
N ASP A 207 -15.60 -8.76 -9.23
CA ASP A 207 -14.75 -9.44 -8.24
C ASP A 207 -13.82 -8.46 -7.49
N SER A 208 -12.58 -8.32 -7.96
CA SER A 208 -11.56 -7.40 -7.43
C SER A 208 -11.06 -6.38 -8.46
N ILE A 209 -11.65 -6.39 -9.66
CA ILE A 209 -11.22 -5.63 -10.83
C ILE A 209 -12.18 -4.46 -11.07
N VAL A 210 -11.62 -3.28 -11.31
CA VAL A 210 -12.35 -2.06 -11.66
C VAL A 210 -12.33 -1.87 -13.17
N LEU A 211 -13.52 -1.71 -13.77
CA LEU A 211 -13.73 -1.61 -15.21
C LEU A 211 -14.45 -0.31 -15.59
N HIS A 212 -13.91 0.42 -16.56
CA HIS A 212 -14.63 1.53 -17.21
C HIS A 212 -15.72 1.01 -18.16
N SER A 213 -16.67 1.87 -18.54
CA SER A 213 -17.82 1.50 -19.39
C SER A 213 -17.42 0.88 -20.73
N GLU A 214 -16.39 1.41 -21.39
CA GLU A 214 -15.88 0.90 -22.67
C GLU A 214 -15.17 -0.47 -22.51
N ASP A 215 -14.47 -0.66 -21.39
CA ASP A 215 -13.75 -1.89 -21.03
C ASP A 215 -14.68 -3.06 -20.69
N GLN A 216 -15.88 -2.77 -20.18
CA GLN A 216 -16.89 -3.77 -19.84
C GLN A 216 -17.33 -4.58 -21.07
N VAL A 217 -17.43 -3.94 -22.23
CA VAL A 217 -17.86 -4.59 -23.48
C VAL A 217 -16.79 -5.58 -23.96
N ALA A 218 -15.51 -5.24 -23.81
CA ALA A 218 -14.40 -6.12 -24.15
C ALA A 218 -14.29 -7.31 -23.16
N TYR A 219 -14.44 -7.03 -21.86
CA TYR A 219 -14.42 -8.04 -20.81
C TYR A 219 -15.56 -9.06 -20.97
N ALA A 220 -16.79 -8.60 -21.21
CA ALA A 220 -17.96 -9.46 -21.45
C ALA A 220 -17.81 -10.34 -22.71
N ARG A 221 -16.94 -9.97 -23.64
CA ARG A 221 -16.62 -10.73 -24.86
C ARG A 221 -15.43 -11.67 -24.70
N GLY A 222 -14.94 -11.87 -23.48
CA GLY A 222 -13.83 -12.78 -23.19
C GLY A 222 -12.47 -12.30 -23.74
N LYS A 223 -12.29 -10.99 -23.96
CA LYS A 223 -11.02 -10.40 -24.39
C LYS A 223 -10.27 -9.80 -23.19
N PRO A 224 -9.42 -10.57 -22.48
CA PRO A 224 -8.65 -10.03 -21.34
C PRO A 224 -7.56 -9.04 -21.78
N PHE A 225 -7.13 -9.10 -23.04
CA PHE A 225 -6.14 -8.19 -23.62
C PHE A 225 -6.83 -6.92 -24.13
N GLY A 226 -6.71 -5.80 -23.40
CA GLY A 226 -7.24 -4.49 -23.81
C GLY A 226 -8.14 -3.77 -22.80
N VAL A 227 -8.49 -4.41 -21.68
CA VAL A 227 -9.36 -3.88 -20.62
C VAL A 227 -8.53 -3.07 -19.61
N GLY A 228 -8.75 -1.78 -19.35
CA GLY A 228 -8.09 -1.08 -18.24
C GLY A 228 -8.34 -1.81 -16.91
N ILE A 229 -7.38 -2.59 -16.41
CA ILE A 229 -7.54 -3.46 -15.23
C ILE A 229 -6.83 -2.79 -14.07
N GLY A 230 -7.59 -2.15 -13.19
CA GLY A 230 -7.12 -1.79 -11.84
C GLY A 230 -7.66 -2.81 -10.83
N ARG A 231 -6.80 -3.45 -10.03
CA ARG A 231 -7.22 -4.25 -8.86
C ARG A 231 -7.33 -3.37 -7.63
N ILE A 232 -8.51 -3.27 -7.01
CA ILE A 232 -8.65 -2.63 -5.69
C ILE A 232 -8.21 -3.64 -4.63
N HIS A 233 -6.98 -3.49 -4.16
CA HIS A 233 -6.48 -4.23 -3.01
C HIS A 233 -7.14 -3.72 -1.71
N THR A 234 -7.15 -4.53 -0.66
CA THR A 234 -7.60 -4.12 0.70
C THR A 234 -6.78 -2.95 1.26
N SER A 235 -5.62 -2.67 0.65
CA SER A 235 -4.65 -1.63 0.99
C SER A 235 -5.04 -0.27 0.44
N TRP A 236 -6.21 -0.15 -0.22
CA TRP A 236 -6.59 1.04 -0.97
C TRP A 236 -5.56 1.37 -2.04
N GLU A 237 -4.95 0.35 -2.65
CA GLU A 237 -4.10 0.51 -3.82
C GLU A 237 -4.87 -0.04 -5.01
N ALA A 238 -5.04 0.80 -6.04
CA ALA A 238 -5.48 0.37 -7.35
C ALA A 238 -4.21 0.03 -8.13
N TRP A 239 -3.84 -1.25 -8.17
CA TRP A 239 -2.73 -1.71 -9.00
C TRP A 239 -3.24 -1.94 -10.41
N MET A 240 -2.60 -1.31 -11.40
CA MET A 240 -2.66 -1.85 -12.75
C MET A 240 -1.70 -3.03 -12.83
N ASP A 241 -2.15 -4.13 -13.42
CA ASP A 241 -1.28 -5.27 -13.67
C ASP A 241 -0.22 -4.85 -14.71
N ASP A 242 1.07 -4.81 -14.33
CA ASP A 242 2.17 -4.38 -15.20
C ASP A 242 2.24 -5.19 -16.51
N LEU A 243 1.77 -6.45 -16.49
CA LEU A 243 1.65 -7.30 -17.68
C LEU A 243 0.58 -6.82 -18.66
N ALA A 244 -0.44 -6.10 -18.19
CA ALA A 244 -1.51 -5.56 -19.02
C ALA A 244 -1.07 -4.33 -19.82
N VAL A 245 -0.10 -3.57 -19.30
CA VAL A 245 0.39 -2.29 -19.85
C VAL A 245 1.41 -2.51 -20.98
N ALA A 246 2.30 -3.49 -20.83
CA ALA A 246 3.37 -3.74 -21.81
C ALA A 246 2.87 -4.12 -23.23
N LYS A 247 1.63 -4.61 -23.38
CA LYS A 247 1.16 -5.28 -24.61
C LYS A 247 0.10 -4.52 -25.45
N ARG A 248 -0.26 -3.27 -25.16
CA ARG A 248 -1.40 -2.61 -25.84
C ARG A 248 -1.03 -1.50 -26.81
N PRO A 249 -1.83 -1.25 -27.86
CA PRO A 249 -1.74 -0.05 -28.69
C PRO A 249 -2.65 1.11 -28.20
N LEU A 250 -2.03 2.29 -28.15
CA LEU A 250 -2.55 3.65 -28.34
C LEU A 250 -3.56 4.29 -27.38
N ASN A 251 -4.39 3.60 -26.57
CA ASN A 251 -5.27 4.29 -25.60
C ASN A 251 -5.55 3.45 -24.35
N GLU A 252 -4.94 3.78 -23.23
CA GLU A 252 -5.18 3.15 -21.94
C GLU A 252 -5.86 4.14 -20.98
N ARG A 253 -6.83 3.70 -20.18
CA ARG A 253 -7.45 4.51 -19.12
C ARG A 253 -7.30 3.80 -17.80
N ALA A 254 -6.83 4.53 -16.78
CA ALA A 254 -6.42 3.96 -15.51
C ALA A 254 -6.72 4.90 -14.33
N CYS A 255 -7.27 4.36 -13.26
CA CYS A 255 -7.24 5.07 -11.99
C CYS A 255 -5.96 4.69 -11.25
N ARG A 256 -5.15 5.70 -10.87
CA ARG A 256 -3.94 5.51 -10.07
C ARG A 256 -4.14 6.13 -8.70
N ILE A 257 -3.80 5.38 -7.68
CA ILE A 257 -3.70 5.90 -6.32
C ILE A 257 -2.31 6.49 -6.20
N LEU A 258 -2.27 7.80 -6.00
CA LEU A 258 -1.02 8.53 -5.97
C LEU A 258 -0.33 8.33 -4.63
N HIS A 259 -1.09 8.15 -3.54
CA HIS A 259 -0.53 7.88 -2.22
C HIS A 259 -1.49 7.43 -1.14
N ARG A 260 -0.93 6.62 -0.25
CA ARG A 260 -1.52 6.13 1.00
C ARG A 260 -0.79 6.77 2.19
N PRO A 261 -1.49 7.46 3.10
CA PRO A 261 -0.88 7.99 4.33
C PRO A 261 -0.48 6.84 5.26
N LYS A 262 0.64 7.01 5.98
CA LYS A 262 1.21 5.99 6.89
C LYS A 262 0.29 5.57 8.05
N THR A 263 -0.69 6.40 8.40
CA THR A 263 -1.63 6.13 9.52
C THR A 263 -3.07 6.52 9.17
N PHE A 264 -3.40 7.80 9.26
CA PHE A 264 -4.73 8.33 8.96
C PHE A 264 -4.62 9.64 8.17
N GLY A 265 -5.26 9.71 7.00
CA GLY A 265 -5.19 10.89 6.14
C GLY A 265 -5.99 10.71 4.85
N PRO A 266 -6.13 11.79 4.05
CA PRO A 266 -6.73 11.69 2.74
C PRO A 266 -5.85 10.82 1.84
N ILE A 267 -6.47 9.87 1.16
CA ILE A 267 -5.88 9.14 0.05
C ILE A 267 -6.05 9.99 -1.20
N LEU A 268 -4.94 10.24 -1.88
CA LEU A 268 -4.96 11.01 -3.11
C LEU A 268 -5.21 10.06 -4.27
N VAL A 269 -6.32 10.29 -4.97
CA VAL A 269 -6.76 9.44 -6.07
C VAL A 269 -6.81 10.27 -7.34
N MET A 270 -6.20 9.74 -8.40
CA MET A 270 -6.18 10.38 -9.70
C MET A 270 -6.79 9.46 -10.74
N LYS A 271 -7.68 10.02 -11.55
CA LYS A 271 -8.22 9.36 -12.72
C LYS A 271 -7.36 9.76 -13.92
N THR A 272 -6.45 8.89 -14.36
CA THR A 272 -5.51 9.20 -15.44
C THR A 272 -5.91 8.48 -16.72
N THR A 273 -5.84 9.17 -17.85
CA THR A 273 -5.85 8.52 -19.17
C THR A 273 -4.40 8.43 -19.62
N PHE A 274 -3.90 7.24 -19.92
CA PHE A 274 -2.56 7.04 -20.49
C PHE A 274 -2.69 6.84 -22.01
N ILE A 275 -2.13 7.75 -22.81
CA ILE A 275 -2.05 7.57 -24.26
C ILE A 275 -0.66 7.02 -24.59
N ARG A 276 -0.54 5.75 -24.99
CA ARG A 276 0.74 5.15 -25.39
C ARG A 276 1.18 5.73 -26.74
N ARG A 277 2.27 6.51 -26.76
CA ARG A 277 3.04 6.85 -27.98
C ARG A 277 4.35 6.05 -28.00
N GLY A 278 4.41 4.99 -28.81
CA GLY A 278 5.62 4.16 -28.98
C GLY A 278 5.83 3.12 -27.88
N ASP A 279 7.09 2.76 -27.59
CA ASP A 279 7.47 1.72 -26.61
C ASP A 279 7.59 2.22 -25.15
N SER A 280 7.25 3.48 -24.89
CA SER A 280 7.37 4.09 -23.57
C SER A 280 6.01 4.18 -22.87
N MET A 281 5.90 3.61 -21.67
CA MET A 281 4.76 3.74 -20.75
C MET A 281 4.85 5.04 -19.95
N VAL A 282 4.83 6.19 -20.63
CA VAL A 282 4.91 7.49 -19.98
C VAL A 282 3.57 8.19 -20.14
N GLY A 283 2.84 8.39 -19.04
CA GLY A 283 1.76 9.36 -19.00
C GLY A 283 2.37 10.73 -19.30
N VAL A 284 1.96 11.37 -20.39
CA VAL A 284 2.55 12.64 -20.79
C VAL A 284 2.11 13.71 -19.78
N SER A 285 3.04 14.62 -19.46
CA SER A 285 2.85 15.79 -18.57
C SER A 285 1.53 16.54 -18.73
N GLU A 286 0.93 16.48 -19.93
CA GLU A 286 -0.30 17.17 -20.30
C GLU A 286 -1.57 16.53 -19.70
N ASP A 287 -1.51 15.30 -19.20
CA ASP A 287 -2.71 14.57 -18.71
C ASP A 287 -3.02 14.82 -17.21
N ILE A 288 -2.10 15.46 -16.47
CA ILE A 288 -2.26 15.77 -15.03
C ILE A 288 -2.42 17.28 -14.88
N LEU A 289 -3.50 17.80 -15.47
CA LEU A 289 -3.73 19.24 -15.58
C LEU A 289 -4.01 19.93 -14.24
N SER A 290 -4.45 19.20 -13.21
CA SER A 290 -5.05 19.80 -12.01
C SER A 290 -4.33 19.50 -10.69
N PHE A 291 -3.16 18.83 -10.72
CA PHE A 291 -2.42 18.52 -9.48
C PHE A 291 -1.81 19.77 -8.82
N ASP A 292 -1.52 20.80 -9.62
CA ASP A 292 -1.14 22.14 -9.20
C ASP A 292 -2.16 22.82 -8.27
N ARG A 293 -3.45 22.49 -8.42
CA ARG A 293 -4.54 23.01 -7.58
C ARG A 293 -4.61 22.39 -6.19
N VAL A 294 -4.00 21.23 -5.97
CA VAL A 294 -3.97 20.62 -4.63
C VAL A 294 -3.13 21.50 -3.74
N GLU A 295 -3.70 22.11 -2.71
CA GLU A 295 -2.91 23.00 -1.86
C GLU A 295 -1.94 22.21 -0.97
N GLU A 296 -0.79 22.78 -0.62
CA GLU A 296 0.20 22.12 0.26
C GLU A 296 -0.41 21.70 1.60
N LYS A 297 -1.38 22.47 2.11
CA LYS A 297 -2.14 22.16 3.33
C LYS A 297 -2.95 20.87 3.23
N GLU A 298 -3.31 20.45 2.03
CA GLU A 298 -4.05 19.20 1.75
C GLU A 298 -3.09 18.00 1.66
N LEU A 299 -1.80 18.26 1.43
CA LEU A 299 -0.74 17.27 1.33
C LEU A 299 -0.07 17.08 2.70
N LEU A 300 -0.40 15.98 3.37
CA LEU A 300 0.09 15.69 4.71
C LEU A 300 1.48 15.06 4.75
N SER A 301 1.93 14.47 3.65
CA SER A 301 3.24 13.82 3.53
C SER A 301 4.28 14.78 2.96
N ASP A 302 5.47 14.80 3.56
CA ASP A 302 6.61 15.57 3.03
C ASP A 302 7.01 15.10 1.63
N ASP A 303 6.86 13.81 1.35
CA ASP A 303 7.10 13.25 0.03
C ASP A 303 6.11 13.84 -1.00
N PHE A 304 4.87 14.15 -0.57
CA PHE A 304 3.86 14.78 -1.42
C PHE A 304 4.11 16.25 -1.66
N ARG A 305 4.55 16.97 -0.63
CA ARG A 305 4.92 18.38 -0.78
C ARG A 305 6.07 18.50 -1.76
N LYS A 306 7.10 17.67 -1.62
CA LYS A 306 8.22 17.59 -2.57
C LYS A 306 7.76 17.22 -3.97
N LEU A 307 6.95 16.17 -4.14
CA LEU A 307 6.44 15.76 -5.44
C LEU A 307 5.63 16.89 -6.11
N ARG A 308 4.77 17.57 -5.36
CA ARG A 308 4.00 18.71 -5.85
C ARG A 308 4.91 19.92 -6.17
N GLU A 309 5.89 20.21 -5.32
CA GLU A 309 6.86 21.28 -5.55
C GLU A 309 7.66 21.04 -6.83
N GLU A 310 8.16 19.82 -7.02
CA GLU A 310 8.81 19.38 -8.25
C GLU A 310 7.88 19.53 -9.46
N TRP A 311 6.62 19.10 -9.33
CA TRP A 311 5.59 19.21 -10.36
C TRP A 311 5.31 20.67 -10.77
N VAL A 312 5.05 21.54 -9.79
CA VAL A 312 4.76 22.97 -10.01
C VAL A 312 5.98 23.68 -10.60
N ARG A 313 7.19 23.38 -10.10
CA ARG A 313 8.44 23.90 -10.65
C ARG A 313 8.60 23.51 -12.11
N TYR A 314 8.26 22.27 -12.48
CA TYR A 314 8.42 21.74 -13.82
C TYR A 314 7.47 22.39 -14.85
N LYS A 315 6.19 22.57 -14.51
CA LYS A 315 5.24 23.30 -15.38
C LYS A 315 5.67 24.74 -15.68
N GLY A 316 6.44 25.36 -14.79
CA GLY A 316 6.95 26.71 -14.96
C GLY A 316 8.11 26.85 -15.95
N THR A 317 8.78 25.76 -16.36
CA THR A 317 9.97 25.83 -17.23
C THR A 317 9.68 25.60 -18.71
N GLY A 318 8.50 25.09 -19.09
CA GLY A 318 8.09 24.92 -20.48
C GLY A 318 8.69 23.70 -21.22
N ASP A 319 9.52 22.90 -20.55
CA ASP A 319 10.08 21.66 -21.09
C ASP A 319 9.11 20.47 -20.89
N ALA A 320 9.27 19.40 -21.68
CA ALA A 320 8.54 18.13 -21.50
C ALA A 320 9.32 17.13 -20.61
N PRO A 321 8.70 16.49 -19.59
CA PRO A 321 9.43 15.85 -18.50
C PRO A 321 10.13 14.56 -18.89
N LEU A 322 11.34 14.41 -18.38
CA LEU A 322 11.92 13.10 -18.10
C LEU A 322 11.04 12.42 -17.04
N VAL A 323 10.49 11.28 -17.43
CA VAL A 323 9.93 10.19 -16.62
C VAL A 323 10.03 10.41 -15.10
N LEU A 324 8.91 10.78 -14.47
CA LEU A 324 8.74 10.61 -13.02
C LEU A 324 8.60 9.12 -12.74
N GLU A 325 9.72 8.40 -12.63
CA GLU A 325 9.73 7.07 -12.03
C GLU A 325 9.42 7.22 -10.54
N MET A 326 8.13 7.18 -10.22
CA MET A 326 7.66 7.09 -8.84
C MET A 326 7.79 5.63 -8.41
N TRP A 327 8.93 5.30 -7.80
CA TRP A 327 9.21 4.03 -7.13
C TRP A 327 8.30 3.78 -5.93
#